data_AF-A0A1N6EIA8-F1
#
_entry.id   AF-A0A1N6EIA8-F1
#
_cell.length_a   1.000
_cell.length_b   1.000
_cell.length_c   1.000
_cell.angle_alpha   90.00
_cell.angle_beta   90.00
_cell.angle_gamma   90.00
#
_symmetry.space_group_name_H-M   'P 1'
#
loop_
_entity.id
_entity.type
_entity.pdbx_description
1 polymer ?
#
loop_
_entity_poly.entity_id
_entity_poly.type
_entity_poly.pdbx_seq_one_letter_code
_entity_poly.pdbx_strand_id
1 'polypeptide(L)'
;MQVSYTEWVCPECKTKNRESCNTWMYGSPIRECKACRSEYLDRRFREVAIDGFDPRSNNAKIYVKGALILLAIALVCGVLTYFQYNGGYYSMKVVVAGAASALVAIACGINALRIKLGFQNKDNDKYMAESKARLSDPQYVEKLRKYGYRVQK
;
A
#
# COMPACT_ATOMS: atom_id res chain seq x y z
N MET A 1 6.05 -7.51 9.86
CA MET A 1 5.05 -7.19 8.82
C MET A 1 3.71 -6.95 9.49
N GLN A 2 3.06 -5.80 9.27
CA GLN A 2 1.65 -5.66 9.62
C GLN A 2 0.84 -6.60 8.72
N VAL A 3 0.13 -7.54 9.33
CA VAL A 3 -0.78 -8.43 8.61
C VAL A 3 -2.08 -7.67 8.43
N SER A 4 -2.41 -7.32 7.18
CA SER A 4 -3.74 -6.81 6.84
C SER A 4 -4.65 -7.96 6.48
N TYR A 5 -5.95 -7.71 6.44
CA TYR A 5 -6.92 -8.66 5.92
C TYR A 5 -7.59 -8.07 4.70
N THR A 6 -7.69 -8.86 3.65
CA THR A 6 -8.54 -8.55 2.51
C THR A 6 -9.78 -9.41 2.56
N GLU A 7 -10.92 -8.80 2.25
CA GLU A 7 -12.20 -9.48 2.09
C GLU A 7 -12.66 -9.33 0.65
N TRP A 8 -13.30 -10.38 0.14
CA TRP A 8 -13.88 -10.37 -1.19
C TRP A 8 -14.97 -11.41 -1.36
N VAL A 9 -15.76 -11.23 -2.40
CA VAL A 9 -16.88 -12.10 -2.74
C VAL A 9 -16.45 -13.04 -3.85
N CYS A 10 -16.63 -14.34 -3.65
CA CYS A 10 -16.36 -15.33 -4.70
C CYS A 10 -17.27 -15.06 -5.91
N PRO A 11 -16.74 -14.98 -7.14
CA PRO A 11 -17.56 -14.75 -8.33
C PRO A 11 -18.54 -15.91 -8.60
N GLU A 12 -18.17 -17.14 -8.25
CA GLU A 12 -18.97 -18.36 -8.47
C GLU A 12 -20.07 -18.53 -7.41
N CYS A 13 -19.70 -18.73 -6.13
CA CYS A 13 -20.67 -19.08 -5.07
C CYS A 13 -21.16 -17.89 -4.23
N LYS A 14 -20.71 -16.66 -4.52
CA LYS A 14 -21.03 -15.42 -3.79
C LYS A 14 -20.71 -15.41 -2.29
N THR A 15 -20.02 -16.42 -1.78
CA THR A 15 -19.56 -16.44 -0.39
C THR A 15 -18.44 -15.43 -0.17
N LYS A 16 -18.48 -14.75 0.98
CA LYS A 16 -17.39 -13.86 1.42
C LYS A 16 -16.19 -14.68 1.87
N ASN A 17 -15.02 -14.38 1.31
CA ASN A 17 -13.75 -14.95 1.71
C ASN A 17 -12.93 -13.89 2.43
N ARG A 18 -12.06 -14.36 3.33
CA ARG A 18 -11.12 -13.52 4.07
C ARG A 18 -9.77 -14.22 4.18
N GLU A 19 -8.71 -13.45 3.98
CA GLU A 19 -7.34 -13.92 4.13
C GLU A 19 -6.40 -12.81 4.59
N SER A 20 -5.32 -13.23 5.24
CA SER A 20 -4.20 -12.37 5.56
C SER A 20 -3.47 -11.98 4.28
N CYS A 21 -3.20 -10.70 4.12
CA CYS A 21 -2.40 -10.17 3.04
C CYS A 21 -1.41 -9.13 3.56
N ASN A 22 -0.34 -8.92 2.80
CA ASN A 22 0.50 -7.75 3.02
C ASN A 22 -0.24 -6.49 2.54
N THR A 23 0.24 -5.33 2.97
CA THR A 23 -0.34 -4.01 2.64
C THR A 23 -0.50 -3.77 1.14
N TRP A 24 0.34 -4.38 0.30
CA TRP A 24 0.38 -4.17 -1.15
C TRP A 24 -0.24 -5.31 -1.95
N MET A 25 -0.81 -6.32 -1.28
CA MET A 25 -1.39 -7.52 -1.89
C MET A 25 -0.43 -8.23 -2.87
N TYR A 26 0.87 -8.24 -2.58
CA TYR A 26 1.84 -9.03 -3.35
C TYR A 26 1.62 -10.53 -3.14
N GLY A 27 1.57 -11.30 -4.22
CA GLY A 27 1.33 -12.74 -4.19
C GLY A 27 0.61 -13.25 -5.44
N SER A 28 0.20 -14.53 -5.41
CA SER A 28 -0.56 -15.12 -6.51
C SER A 28 -1.92 -14.42 -6.69
N PRO A 29 -2.22 -13.90 -7.90
CA PRO A 29 -3.53 -13.36 -8.24
C PRO A 29 -4.59 -14.43 -8.48
N ILE A 30 -4.18 -15.69 -8.67
CA ILE A 30 -5.13 -16.82 -8.65
C ILE A 30 -5.45 -17.11 -7.19
N ARG A 31 -6.73 -16.93 -6.83
CA ARG A 31 -7.25 -17.21 -5.48
C ARG A 31 -8.22 -18.39 -5.57
N GLU A 32 -8.26 -19.16 -4.49
CA GLU A 32 -9.21 -20.26 -4.31
C GLU A 32 -10.28 -19.83 -3.30
N CYS A 33 -11.56 -20.09 -3.61
CA CYS A 33 -12.62 -19.89 -2.62
C CYS A 33 -12.58 -20.97 -1.54
N LYS A 34 -12.59 -20.57 -0.26
CA LYS A 34 -12.60 -21.53 0.86
C LYS A 34 -13.91 -22.32 0.97
N ALA A 35 -15.00 -21.82 0.41
CA ALA A 35 -16.32 -22.45 0.45
C ALA A 35 -16.53 -23.44 -0.71
N CYS A 36 -16.41 -22.97 -1.95
CA CYS A 36 -16.69 -23.80 -3.13
C CYS A 36 -15.45 -24.34 -3.85
N ARG A 37 -14.24 -24.02 -3.37
CA ARG A 37 -12.96 -24.48 -3.95
C ARG A 37 -12.70 -24.06 -5.39
N SER A 38 -13.51 -23.16 -5.94
CA SER A 38 -13.27 -22.63 -7.28
C SER A 38 -12.08 -21.68 -7.30
N GLU A 39 -11.28 -21.77 -8.36
CA GLU A 39 -10.18 -20.86 -8.66
C GLU A 39 -10.65 -19.73 -9.57
N TYR A 40 -10.27 -18.50 -9.24
CA TYR A 40 -10.55 -17.30 -10.04
C TYR A 40 -9.42 -16.28 -9.90
N LEU A 41 -9.42 -15.33 -10.84
CA LEU A 41 -8.45 -14.25 -10.86
C LEU A 41 -8.91 -13.06 -10.01
N ASP A 42 -8.15 -12.73 -8.98
CA ASP A 42 -8.28 -11.49 -8.23
C ASP A 42 -7.16 -10.51 -8.63
N ARG A 43 -7.53 -9.49 -9.42
CA ARG A 43 -6.59 -8.49 -9.94
C ARG A 43 -6.10 -7.49 -8.89
N ARG A 44 -6.60 -7.56 -7.65
CA ARG A 44 -6.06 -6.75 -6.55
C ARG A 44 -4.69 -7.28 -6.12
N PHE A 45 -4.51 -8.60 -6.21
CA PHE A 45 -3.23 -9.26 -6.00
C PHE A 45 -2.34 -9.12 -7.23
N ARG A 46 -1.02 -9.04 -7.00
CA ARG A 46 -0.04 -8.77 -8.06
C ARG A 46 1.15 -9.70 -7.94
N GLU A 47 1.59 -10.21 -9.09
CA GLU A 47 2.86 -10.89 -9.20
C GLU A 47 3.98 -9.87 -9.42
N VAL A 48 4.73 -9.60 -8.37
CA VAL A 48 5.76 -8.56 -8.33
C VAL A 48 6.83 -8.75 -9.43
N ALA A 49 7.17 -9.99 -9.78
CA ALA A 49 8.14 -10.24 -10.85
C ALA A 49 7.61 -9.90 -12.26
N ILE A 50 6.28 -9.77 -12.43
CA ILE A 50 5.63 -9.36 -13.68
C ILE A 50 5.27 -7.86 -13.62
N ASP A 51 4.57 -7.44 -12.58
CA ASP A 51 3.99 -6.10 -12.48
C ASP A 51 4.93 -5.06 -11.85
N GLY A 52 6.01 -5.52 -11.23
CA GLY A 52 6.87 -4.72 -10.39
C GLY A 52 6.27 -4.44 -9.01
N PHE A 53 6.98 -3.65 -8.22
CA PHE A 53 6.52 -3.16 -6.92
C PHE A 53 5.64 -1.93 -7.06
N ASP A 54 4.67 -1.77 -6.16
CA ASP A 54 3.94 -0.52 -6.00
C ASP A 54 4.93 0.63 -5.73
N PRO A 55 4.82 1.77 -6.45
CA PRO A 55 5.72 2.91 -6.25
C PRO A 55 5.76 3.41 -4.81
N ARG A 56 4.68 3.23 -4.04
CA ARG A 56 4.63 3.62 -2.63
C ARG A 56 5.41 2.67 -1.73
N SER A 57 5.77 1.46 -2.17
CA SER A 57 6.62 0.58 -1.37
C SER A 57 8.12 0.87 -1.53
N ASN A 58 8.55 1.54 -2.60
CA ASN A 58 9.98 1.73 -2.90
C ASN A 58 10.40 3.18 -3.18
N ASN A 59 9.46 4.12 -3.38
CA ASN A 59 9.80 5.49 -3.74
C ASN A 59 9.74 6.45 -2.53
N ALA A 60 10.89 6.59 -1.86
CA ALA A 60 11.04 7.53 -0.74
C ALA A 60 10.67 8.98 -1.13
N LYS A 61 10.86 9.39 -2.41
CA LYS A 61 10.58 10.76 -2.85
C LYS A 61 9.10 11.12 -2.70
N ILE A 62 8.18 10.17 -2.85
CA ILE A 62 6.74 10.39 -2.67
C ILE A 62 6.47 10.83 -1.22
N TYR A 63 7.04 10.11 -0.26
CA TYR A 63 6.86 10.42 1.16
C TYR A 63 7.59 11.70 1.59
N VAL A 64 8.77 11.98 1.04
CA VAL A 64 9.47 13.26 1.29
C VAL A 64 8.64 14.43 0.77
N LYS A 65 8.12 14.35 -0.46
CA LYS A 65 7.26 15.41 -1.02
C LYS A 65 5.99 15.60 -0.18
N GLY A 66 5.34 14.50 0.21
CA GLY A 66 4.18 14.56 1.10
C GLY A 66 4.49 15.20 2.45
N ALA A 67 5.61 14.82 3.08
CA ALA A 67 6.05 15.40 4.34
C ALA A 67 6.31 16.91 4.24
N LEU A 68 6.96 17.37 3.16
CA LEU A 68 7.23 18.79 2.93
C LEU A 68 5.94 19.61 2.75
N ILE A 69 4.98 19.10 1.96
CA ILE A 69 3.69 19.77 1.75
C ILE A 69 2.93 19.87 3.07
N LEU A 70 2.84 18.78 3.84
CA LEU A 70 2.14 18.76 5.12
C LEU A 70 2.81 19.64 6.17
N LEU A 71 4.15 19.72 6.15
CA LEU A 71 4.89 20.63 7.02
C LEU A 71 4.63 22.09 6.65
N ALA A 72 4.57 22.43 5.36
CA ALA A 72 4.19 23.76 4.91
C ALA A 72 2.76 24.13 5.37
N ILE A 73 1.81 23.21 5.25
CA ILE A 73 0.43 23.41 5.75
C ILE A 73 0.44 23.62 7.27
N ALA A 74 1.18 22.82 8.02
CA ALA A 74 1.28 22.96 9.46
C ALA A 74 1.86 24.33 9.87
N LEU A 75 2.87 24.82 9.16
CA LEU A 75 3.45 26.15 9.36
C LEU A 75 2.42 27.26 9.07
N VAL A 76 1.68 27.16 7.96
CA VAL A 76 0.62 28.12 7.62
C VAL A 76 -0.47 28.13 8.71
N CYS A 77 -0.92 26.97 9.18
CA CYS A 77 -1.86 26.88 10.30
C CYS A 77 -1.30 27.50 11.59
N GLY A 78 0.00 27.31 11.86
CA GLY A 78 0.68 27.93 13.01
C GLY A 78 0.67 29.46 12.93
N VAL A 79 1.01 30.02 11.77
CA VAL A 79 0.97 31.47 11.52
C VAL A 79 -0.46 32.01 11.66
N LEU A 80 -1.45 31.34 11.07
CA LEU A 80 -2.86 31.73 11.19
C LEU A 80 -3.33 31.69 12.64
N THR A 81 -2.95 30.67 13.40
CA THR A 81 -3.28 30.54 14.83
C THR A 81 -2.68 31.70 15.63
N TYR A 82 -1.44 32.08 15.34
CA TYR A 82 -0.77 33.22 16.00
C TYR A 82 -1.51 34.54 15.75
N PHE A 83 -1.88 34.84 14.49
CA PHE A 83 -2.64 36.05 14.16
C PHE A 83 -4.05 36.04 14.75
N GLN A 84 -4.72 34.89 14.75
CA GLN A 84 -6.03 34.71 15.37
C GLN A 84 -5.97 35.03 16.87
N TYR A 85 -5.02 34.40 17.58
CA TYR A 85 -4.83 34.62 19.01
C TYR A 85 -4.59 36.11 19.34
N ASN A 86 -3.69 36.79 18.61
CA ASN A 86 -3.42 38.21 18.83
C ASN A 86 -4.58 39.13 18.40
N GLY A 87 -5.42 38.68 17.47
CA GLY A 87 -6.62 39.40 17.01
C GLY A 87 -7.86 39.17 17.88
N GLY A 88 -7.75 38.41 18.98
CA GLY A 88 -8.86 38.17 19.91
C GLY A 88 -9.90 37.15 19.43
N TYR A 89 -9.62 36.40 18.36
CA TYR A 89 -10.50 35.35 17.84
C TYR A 89 -9.76 34.01 17.82
N TYR A 90 -10.38 32.90 18.22
CA TYR A 90 -9.71 31.60 18.27
C TYR A 90 -10.49 30.54 17.47
N SER A 91 -9.83 29.88 16.52
CA SER A 91 -10.41 28.77 15.77
C SER A 91 -9.73 27.46 16.11
N MET A 92 -10.40 26.64 16.91
CA MET A 92 -9.94 25.28 17.23
C MET A 92 -9.72 24.43 15.97
N LYS A 93 -10.47 24.68 14.90
CA LYS A 93 -10.32 23.96 13.62
C LYS A 93 -8.94 24.16 13.00
N VAL A 94 -8.39 25.38 13.07
CA VAL A 94 -7.07 25.70 12.50
C VAL A 94 -5.96 25.02 13.32
N VAL A 95 -6.09 25.03 14.65
CA VAL A 95 -5.15 24.34 15.54
C VAL A 95 -5.13 22.84 15.30
N VAL A 96 -6.31 22.21 15.22
CA VAL A 96 -6.43 20.78 14.94
C VAL A 96 -5.88 20.44 13.55
N ALA A 97 -6.18 21.24 12.53
CA ALA A 97 -5.65 21.03 11.19
C ALA A 97 -4.11 21.13 11.14
N GLY A 98 -3.53 22.11 11.84
CA GLY A 98 -2.08 22.27 11.95
C GLY A 98 -1.41 21.09 12.67
N ALA A 99 -1.95 20.70 13.83
CA ALA A 99 -1.44 19.57 14.60
C ALA A 99 -1.55 18.24 13.83
N ALA A 100 -2.69 17.97 13.20
CA ALA A 100 -2.89 16.78 12.37
C ALA A 100 -1.91 16.75 11.19
N SER A 101 -1.74 17.87 10.49
CA SER A 101 -0.80 17.98 9.37
C SER A 101 0.64 17.71 9.81
N ALA A 102 1.05 18.24 10.96
CA ALA A 102 2.38 17.99 11.53
C ALA A 102 2.59 16.51 11.87
N LEU A 103 1.61 15.85 12.50
CA LEU A 103 1.69 14.42 12.82
C LEU A 103 1.79 13.55 11.56
N VAL A 104 0.99 13.84 10.54
CA VAL A 104 1.07 13.11 9.26
C VAL A 104 2.39 13.39 8.54
N ALA A 105 2.93 14.61 8.60
CA ALA A 105 4.24 14.93 8.04
C ALA A 105 5.36 14.09 8.68
N ILE A 106 5.33 13.93 10.01
CA ILE A 106 6.27 13.07 10.75
C ILE A 106 6.13 11.62 10.29
N ALA A 107 4.90 11.09 10.19
CA ALA A 107 4.66 9.73 9.72
C ALA A 107 5.18 9.51 8.28
N CYS A 108 4.99 10.48 7.38
CA CYS A 108 5.57 10.46 6.04
C CYS A 108 7.11 10.47 6.09
N GLY A 109 7.71 11.30 6.95
CA GLY A 109 9.16 11.33 7.15
C GLY A 109 9.74 9.99 7.61
N ILE A 110 9.08 9.34 8.58
CA ILE A 110 9.46 8.00 9.06
C ILE A 110 9.39 6.98 7.91
N ASN A 111 8.32 6.97 7.12
CA ASN A 111 8.22 6.06 5.97
C ASN A 111 9.30 6.32 4.91
N ALA A 112 9.62 7.59 4.62
CA ALA A 112 10.73 7.94 3.73
C ALA A 112 12.08 7.40 4.24
N LEU A 113 12.33 7.51 5.54
CA LEU A 113 13.54 6.96 6.17
C LEU A 113 13.57 5.44 6.11
N ARG A 114 12.46 4.75 6.39
CA ARG A 114 12.39 3.28 6.31
C ARG A 114 12.70 2.76 4.91
N ILE A 115 12.21 3.44 3.87
CA ILE A 115 12.53 3.11 2.48
C ILE A 115 14.01 3.38 2.19
N LYS A 116 14.55 4.56 2.56
CA LYS A 116 15.97 4.89 2.33
C LYS A 116 16.95 3.99 3.06
N LEU A 117 16.63 3.60 4.29
CA LEU A 117 17.44 2.71 5.12
C LEU A 117 17.33 1.23 4.67
N GLY A 118 16.53 0.93 3.65
CA GLY A 118 16.44 -0.40 3.07
C GLY A 118 15.65 -1.41 3.90
N PHE A 119 14.95 -0.99 4.96
CA PHE A 119 14.08 -1.89 5.72
C PHE A 119 12.98 -2.48 4.83
N GLN A 120 12.48 -1.69 3.88
CA GLN A 120 11.48 -2.16 2.94
C GLN A 120 12.06 -3.05 1.82
N ASN A 121 13.36 -2.95 1.55
CA ASN A 121 14.01 -3.75 0.51
C ASN A 121 14.03 -5.23 0.89
N LYS A 122 14.29 -5.56 2.16
CA LYS A 122 14.26 -6.95 2.63
C LYS A 122 12.91 -7.63 2.40
N ASP A 123 11.82 -6.92 2.71
CA ASP A 123 10.47 -7.42 2.50
C ASP A 123 10.16 -7.54 1.00
N ASN A 124 10.55 -6.54 0.21
CA ASN A 124 10.41 -6.57 -1.25
C ASN A 124 11.19 -7.74 -1.87
N ASP A 125 12.44 -7.96 -1.49
CA ASP A 125 13.29 -9.05 -1.98
C ASP A 125 12.68 -10.42 -1.70
N LYS A 126 12.08 -10.59 -0.52
CA LYS A 126 11.31 -11.80 -0.18
C LYS A 126 10.16 -12.01 -1.15
N TYR A 127 9.33 -10.99 -1.40
CA TYR A 127 8.21 -11.12 -2.34
C TYR A 127 8.64 -11.33 -3.78
N MET A 128 9.77 -10.73 -4.20
CA MET A 128 10.37 -10.97 -5.50
C MET A 128 10.82 -12.43 -5.65
N ALA A 129 11.50 -12.98 -4.64
CA ALA A 129 11.94 -14.37 -4.66
C ALA A 129 10.74 -15.35 -4.70
N GLU A 130 9.72 -15.12 -3.88
CA GLU A 130 8.49 -15.92 -3.88
C GLU A 130 7.75 -15.85 -5.23
N SER A 131 7.70 -14.65 -5.84
CA SER A 131 7.11 -14.44 -7.17
C SER A 131 7.86 -15.20 -8.25
N LYS A 132 9.20 -15.08 -8.30
CA LYS A 132 10.05 -15.82 -9.24
C LYS A 132 9.93 -17.33 -9.05
N ALA A 133 9.86 -17.81 -7.81
CA ALA A 133 9.69 -19.23 -7.52
C ALA A 133 8.36 -19.76 -8.07
N ARG A 134 7.24 -19.03 -7.88
CA ARG A 134 5.94 -19.43 -8.47
C ARG A 134 5.96 -19.39 -10.00
N LEU A 135 6.57 -18.35 -10.58
CA LEU A 135 6.67 -18.21 -12.03
C LEU A 135 7.65 -19.19 -12.69
N SER A 136 8.50 -19.86 -11.91
CA SER A 136 9.35 -20.94 -12.41
C SER A 136 8.56 -22.22 -12.72
N ASP A 137 7.35 -22.36 -12.17
CA ASP A 137 6.44 -23.45 -12.49
C ASP A 137 5.67 -23.16 -13.81
N PRO A 138 5.91 -23.95 -14.87
CA PRO A 138 5.23 -23.78 -16.15
C PRO A 138 3.70 -23.91 -16.05
N GLN A 139 3.21 -24.79 -15.18
CA GLN A 139 1.76 -25.03 -15.01
C GLN A 139 1.08 -23.80 -14.41
N TYR A 140 1.74 -23.15 -13.45
CA TYR A 140 1.24 -21.92 -12.84
C TYR A 140 1.17 -20.78 -13.86
N VAL A 141 2.21 -20.61 -14.69
CA VAL A 141 2.23 -19.60 -15.75
C VAL A 141 1.14 -19.84 -16.79
N GLU A 142 0.91 -21.09 -17.17
CA GLU A 142 -0.18 -21.45 -18.08
C GLU A 142 -1.55 -21.14 -17.48
N LYS A 143 -1.77 -21.47 -16.19
CA LYS A 143 -2.98 -21.07 -15.46
C LYS A 143 -3.17 -19.55 -15.48
N LEU A 144 -2.14 -18.77 -15.17
CA LEU A 144 -2.20 -17.31 -15.19
C LEU A 144 -2.66 -16.79 -16.56
N ARG A 145 -2.10 -17.32 -17.65
CA ARG A 145 -2.49 -16.98 -19.02
C ARG A 145 -3.94 -17.37 -19.31
N LYS A 146 -4.38 -18.57 -18.91
CA LYS A 146 -5.76 -19.05 -19.09
C LYS A 146 -6.79 -18.15 -18.42
N TYR A 147 -6.47 -17.64 -17.23
CA TYR A 147 -7.32 -16.69 -16.50
C TYR A 147 -7.21 -15.24 -17.02
N GLY A 148 -6.41 -14.98 -18.06
CA GLY A 148 -6.28 -13.67 -18.69
C GLY A 148 -5.33 -12.71 -17.97
N TYR A 149 -4.41 -13.23 -17.16
CA TYR A 149 -3.34 -12.42 -16.57
C TYR A 149 -2.23 -12.17 -17.60
N ARG A 150 -1.74 -10.92 -17.65
CA ARG A 150 -0.73 -10.50 -18.65
C ARG A 150 0.67 -10.90 -18.18
N VAL A 151 1.08 -12.12 -18.48
CA VAL A 151 2.47 -12.56 -18.33
C VAL A 151 3.25 -12.11 -19.58
N GLN A 152 4.11 -11.09 -19.45
CA GLN A 152 5.00 -10.71 -20.56
C GLN A 152 5.98 -11.86 -20.82
N LYS A 153 6.25 -12.14 -22.11
CA LYS A 153 7.14 -13.23 -22.55
C LYS A 153 8.59 -12.94 -22.19
#